data_AF-F1LF91-F1
#
_entry.id   AF-F1LF91-F1
#
_cell.length_a   1.000
_cell.length_b   1.000
_cell.length_c   1.000
_cell.angle_alpha   90.00
_cell.angle_beta   90.00
_cell.angle_gamma   90.00
#
_symmetry.space_group_name_H-M   'P 1'
#
loop_
_entity.id
_entity.type
_entity.pdbx_description
1 polymer ?
#
loop_
_entity_poly.entity_id
_entity_poly.type
_entity_poly.pdbx_seq_one_letter_code
_entity_poly.pdbx_strand_id
1 'polypeptide(L)'
;MTNRDGTFHLDCLSSSFQHIPFATELRQYTLPRCIRIDGILKWTAKRFAINICYQSEIYLHFNPRFDEKRSVIVLNSTKQGKWQTEERHYEMPFERSQIFSMHLILTVNAAVIFVNKKFIYSFKWRDSAVLIDRLSIAGDVELNLVVPFTRFP
;
A
#
# COMPACT_ATOMS: atom_id res chain seq x y z
N MET A 1 -12.25 -21.08 -29.26
CA MET A 1 -13.16 -22.10 -29.84
C MET A 1 -14.29 -22.28 -28.84
N THR A 2 -15.54 -22.02 -29.25
CA THR A 2 -16.72 -21.90 -28.38
C THR A 2 -17.43 -23.23 -28.17
N ASN A 3 -17.83 -23.54 -26.92
CA ASN A 3 -18.83 -24.58 -26.62
C ASN A 3 -20.22 -23.96 -26.41
N ARG A 4 -21.27 -24.77 -26.60
CA ARG A 4 -22.64 -24.43 -27.01
C ARG A 4 -23.60 -23.90 -25.92
N ASP A 5 -23.11 -23.44 -24.76
CA ASP A 5 -24.02 -23.22 -23.62
C ASP A 5 -24.16 -21.74 -23.19
N GLY A 6 -23.56 -20.80 -23.92
CA GLY A 6 -23.80 -19.36 -23.72
C GLY A 6 -23.40 -18.79 -22.35
N THR A 7 -22.79 -19.60 -21.48
CA THR A 7 -22.24 -19.16 -20.21
C THR A 7 -20.84 -18.58 -20.43
N PHE A 8 -20.73 -17.27 -20.23
CA PHE A 8 -19.44 -16.65 -19.94
C PHE A 8 -18.99 -17.18 -18.57
N HIS A 9 -18.26 -18.29 -18.56
CA HIS A 9 -17.34 -18.53 -17.48
C HIS A 9 -16.30 -17.41 -17.59
N LEU A 10 -16.51 -16.35 -16.80
CA LEU A 10 -15.39 -15.59 -16.29
C LEU A 10 -14.50 -16.63 -15.65
N ASP A 11 -13.42 -16.99 -16.35
CA ASP A 11 -12.26 -17.61 -15.75
C ASP A 11 -11.81 -16.62 -14.66
N CYS A 12 -12.42 -16.78 -13.49
CA CYS A 12 -11.96 -16.24 -12.25
C CYS A 12 -10.59 -16.91 -12.10
N LEU A 13 -9.55 -16.25 -12.60
CA LEU A 13 -8.20 -16.46 -12.13
C LEU A 13 -8.36 -16.47 -10.62
N SER A 14 -8.22 -17.65 -10.01
CA SER A 14 -8.35 -17.77 -8.57
C SER A 14 -7.20 -16.96 -8.00
N SER A 15 -7.42 -15.67 -7.74
CA SER A 15 -6.44 -14.87 -7.05
C SER A 15 -6.49 -15.37 -5.62
N SER A 16 -5.67 -16.36 -5.32
CA SER A 16 -5.39 -16.73 -3.95
C SER A 16 -4.96 -15.46 -3.24
N PHE A 17 -5.72 -15.06 -2.22
CA PHE A 17 -5.36 -13.94 -1.38
C PHE A 17 -3.90 -14.08 -0.95
N GLN A 18 -3.15 -12.98 -0.99
CA GLN A 18 -1.77 -13.00 -0.50
C GLN A 18 -1.79 -13.05 1.03
N HIS A 19 -0.95 -13.92 1.61
CA HIS A 19 -0.85 -14.07 3.05
C HIS A 19 -0.33 -12.79 3.71
N ILE A 20 -0.93 -12.45 4.86
CA ILE A 20 -0.51 -11.34 5.72
C ILE A 20 0.21 -11.91 6.96
N PRO A 21 1.39 -11.39 7.35
CA PRO A 21 2.11 -10.27 6.73
C PRO A 21 2.69 -10.62 5.36
N PHE A 22 2.52 -9.70 4.41
CA PHE A 22 3.08 -9.80 3.07
C PHE A 22 4.38 -9.01 2.98
N ALA A 23 5.37 -9.53 2.27
CA ALA A 23 6.58 -8.80 1.92
C ALA A 23 7.09 -9.21 0.54
N THR A 24 7.60 -8.24 -0.22
CA THR A 24 8.28 -8.50 -1.48
C THR A 24 9.49 -7.60 -1.62
N GLU A 25 10.55 -8.15 -2.21
CA GLU A 25 11.67 -7.35 -2.69
C GLU A 25 11.22 -6.51 -3.88
N LEU A 26 11.83 -5.33 -4.01
CA LEU A 26 11.57 -4.37 -5.05
C LEU A 26 12.83 -4.23 -5.93
N ARG A 27 13.30 -5.32 -6.54
CA ARG A 27 14.56 -5.36 -7.31
C ARG A 27 14.59 -4.33 -8.46
N GLN A 28 15.79 -3.82 -8.77
CA GLN A 28 16.13 -2.88 -9.87
C GLN A 28 15.48 -1.48 -9.77
N TYR A 29 16.19 -0.59 -9.08
CA TYR A 29 15.75 0.77 -8.76
C TYR A 29 16.12 1.81 -9.79
N THR A 30 15.21 2.05 -10.73
CA THR A 30 15.16 3.35 -11.40
C THR A 30 13.85 4.00 -11.02
N LEU A 31 13.93 5.06 -10.23
CA LEU A 31 12.77 5.91 -9.92
C LEU A 31 12.47 6.79 -11.16
N PRO A 32 11.20 7.15 -11.40
CA PRO A 32 10.02 6.84 -10.59
C PRO A 32 9.44 5.44 -10.83
N ARG A 33 8.72 4.91 -9.84
CA ARG A 33 8.03 3.60 -9.91
C ARG A 33 6.63 3.70 -9.32
N CYS A 34 5.69 2.94 -9.88
CA CYS A 34 4.36 2.78 -9.32
C CYS A 34 4.18 1.35 -8.78
N ILE A 35 3.71 1.23 -7.55
CA ILE A 35 3.29 -0.04 -6.94
C ILE A 35 1.77 0.00 -6.83
N ARG A 36 1.09 -0.98 -7.41
CA ARG A 36 -0.35 -1.16 -7.25
C ARG A 36 -0.63 -2.20 -6.16
N ILE A 37 -1.52 -1.85 -5.25
CA ILE A 37 -1.97 -2.69 -4.15
C ILE A 37 -3.50 -2.67 -4.16
N ASP A 38 -4.12 -3.81 -4.44
CA ASP A 38 -5.56 -3.98 -4.32
C ASP A 38 -5.86 -4.94 -3.17
N GLY A 39 -6.80 -4.55 -2.32
CA GLY A 39 -7.14 -5.32 -1.13
C GLY A 39 -8.50 -4.95 -0.58
N ILE A 40 -8.90 -5.64 0.48
CA ILE A 40 -10.15 -5.42 1.22
C ILE A 40 -9.82 -5.28 2.71
N LEU A 41 -10.48 -4.33 3.37
CA LEU A 41 -10.39 -4.22 4.82
C LEU A 41 -11.32 -5.20 5.51
N LYS A 42 -10.84 -5.86 6.56
CA LYS A 42 -11.68 -6.71 7.40
C LYS A 42 -12.79 -5.89 8.05
N TRP A 43 -13.95 -6.50 8.28
CA TRP A 43 -15.09 -5.81 8.91
C TRP A 43 -14.80 -5.31 10.33
N THR A 44 -13.82 -5.92 11.03
CA THR A 44 -13.32 -5.50 12.36
C THR A 44 -12.08 -4.61 12.29
N ALA A 45 -11.65 -4.18 11.10
CA ALA A 45 -10.35 -3.56 10.93
C ALA A 45 -10.12 -2.39 11.89
N LYS A 46 -9.04 -2.48 12.66
CA LYS A 46 -8.54 -1.41 13.53
C LYS A 46 -7.41 -0.70 12.84
N ARG A 47 -6.42 -1.45 12.36
CA ARG A 47 -5.21 -0.89 11.74
C ARG A 47 -4.64 -1.82 10.68
N PHE A 48 -4.09 -1.24 9.64
CA PHE A 48 -3.15 -1.93 8.75
C PHE A 48 -2.01 -0.99 8.40
N ALA A 49 -0.89 -1.55 7.96
CA ALA A 49 0.29 -0.78 7.61
C ALA A 49 0.86 -1.24 6.27
N ILE A 50 1.26 -0.26 5.46
CA ILE A 50 2.07 -0.46 4.26
C ILE A 50 3.40 0.24 4.51
N ASN A 51 4.49 -0.51 4.45
CA ASN A 51 5.83 0.02 4.67
C ASN A 51 6.66 -0.06 3.41
N ILE A 52 7.38 1.03 3.12
CA ILE A 52 8.52 1.03 2.23
C ILE A 52 9.77 1.04 3.10
N CYS A 53 10.61 0.03 2.90
CA CYS A 53 11.77 -0.22 3.74
C CYS A 53 13.07 -0.17 2.93
N TYR A 54 14.16 0.06 3.65
CA TYR A 54 15.51 -0.24 3.21
C TYR A 54 16.31 -0.75 4.40
N GLN A 55 16.90 -1.94 4.26
CA GLN A 55 17.56 -2.63 5.36
C GLN A 55 16.61 -2.75 6.57
N SER A 56 17.00 -2.18 7.72
CA SER A 56 16.24 -2.15 8.96
C SER A 56 15.35 -0.91 9.12
N GLU A 57 15.43 0.07 8.22
CA GLU A 57 14.71 1.33 8.33
C GLU A 57 13.41 1.32 7.51
N ILE A 58 12.42 2.05 8.01
CA ILE A 58 11.15 2.31 7.33
C ILE A 58 11.18 3.73 6.79
N TYR A 59 11.26 3.86 5.47
CA TYR A 59 11.27 5.15 4.78
C TYR A 59 9.88 5.76 4.63
N LEU A 60 8.86 4.91 4.60
CA LEU A 60 7.46 5.30 4.73
C LEU A 60 6.74 4.20 5.50
N HIS A 61 6.07 4.58 6.59
CA HIS A 61 5.08 3.81 7.30
C HIS A 61 3.72 4.47 7.03
N PHE A 62 2.91 3.89 6.14
CA PHE A 62 1.54 4.36 5.90
C PHE A 62 0.58 3.52 6.74
N ASN A 63 -0.07 4.12 7.74
CA ASN A 63 -0.85 3.40 8.73
C ASN A 63 -2.23 4.03 8.97
N PRO A 64 -3.26 3.61 8.23
CA PRO A 64 -4.65 3.93 8.55
C PRO A 64 -5.07 3.29 9.87
N ARG A 65 -5.68 4.11 10.73
CA ARG A 65 -6.17 3.75 12.06
C ARG A 65 -7.65 4.12 12.19
N PHE A 66 -8.46 3.14 12.53
CA PHE A 66 -9.91 3.28 12.73
C PHE A 66 -10.33 3.14 14.20
N ASP A 67 -9.37 2.91 15.09
CA ASP A 67 -9.55 2.69 16.52
C ASP A 67 -9.20 3.94 17.37
N GLU A 68 -8.86 5.06 16.72
CA GLU A 68 -8.76 6.37 17.37
C GLU A 68 -10.12 7.10 17.37
N LYS A 69 -10.29 8.13 18.22
CA LYS A 69 -11.55 8.91 18.35
C LYS A 69 -12.10 9.38 17.00
N ARG A 70 -11.19 9.77 16.10
CA ARG A 70 -11.46 10.05 14.70
C ARG A 70 -10.52 9.20 13.87
N SER A 71 -11.05 8.55 12.84
CA SER A 71 -10.24 7.78 11.90
C SER A 71 -9.17 8.67 11.28
N VAL A 72 -7.94 8.17 11.23
CA VAL A 72 -6.75 8.93 10.86
C VAL A 72 -5.76 8.04 10.13
N ILE A 73 -5.10 8.58 9.12
CA ILE A 73 -3.92 7.99 8.52
C ILE A 73 -2.71 8.61 9.21
N VAL A 74 -1.87 7.77 9.79
CA VAL A 74 -0.58 8.18 10.32
C VAL A 74 0.50 7.79 9.32
N LEU A 75 1.32 8.76 8.93
CA LEU A 75 2.53 8.55 8.16
C LEU A 75 3.75 8.84 9.03
N ASN A 76 4.77 8.01 8.91
CA ASN A 76 6.02 8.22 9.60
C ASN A 76 7.18 7.52 8.87
N SER A 77 8.37 7.66 9.41
CA SER A 77 9.58 6.95 9.03
C SER A 77 10.40 6.65 10.29
N THR A 78 11.34 5.73 10.18
CA THR A 78 12.32 5.46 11.23
C THR A 78 13.69 5.99 10.82
N LYS A 79 14.49 6.34 11.83
CA LYS A 79 15.91 6.62 11.67
C LYS A 79 16.65 6.05 12.87
N GLN A 80 17.66 5.21 12.62
CA GLN A 80 18.38 4.47 13.66
C GLN A 80 17.41 3.63 14.52
N GLY A 81 16.44 2.99 13.87
CA GLY A 81 15.41 2.17 14.52
C GLY A 81 14.38 2.94 15.36
N LYS A 82 14.41 4.28 15.35
CA LYS A 82 13.46 5.11 16.12
C LYS A 82 12.47 5.80 15.22
N TRP A 83 11.20 5.80 15.61
CA TRP A 83 10.17 6.60 14.96
C TRP A 83 10.50 8.09 15.01
N GLN A 84 10.29 8.76 13.89
CA GLN A 84 10.40 10.22 13.77
C GLN A 84 9.02 10.86 14.04
N THR A 85 8.84 12.14 13.69
CA THR A 85 7.57 12.86 13.91
C THR A 85 6.43 12.28 13.07
N GLU A 86 5.25 12.08 13.65
CA GLU A 86 4.06 11.62 12.89
C GLU A 86 3.50 12.75 11.99
N GLU A 87 3.11 12.40 10.77
CA GLU A 87 2.22 13.20 9.91
C GLU A 87 0.83 12.57 9.94
N ARG A 88 -0.21 13.35 10.26
CA ARG A 88 -1.56 12.82 10.52
C ARG A 88 -2.56 13.42 9.55
N HIS A 89 -3.31 12.58 8.84
CA HIS A 89 -4.34 12.97 7.88
C HIS A 89 -5.68 12.38 8.25
N TYR A 90 -6.69 13.24 8.36
CA TYR A 90 -8.01 12.86 8.87
C TYR A 90 -9.05 12.61 7.77
N GLU A 91 -8.62 12.65 6.51
CA GLU A 91 -9.43 12.22 5.37
C GLU A 91 -9.14 10.73 5.13
N MET A 92 -10.12 9.88 5.44
CA MET A 92 -10.01 8.43 5.35
C MET A 92 -10.59 7.95 4.01
N PRO A 93 -9.77 7.46 3.06
CA PRO A 93 -10.24 6.97 1.76
C PRO A 93 -10.59 5.47 1.78
N PHE A 94 -10.52 4.83 2.95
CA PHE A 94 -10.78 3.41 3.12
C PHE A 94 -12.02 3.18 3.95
N GLU A 95 -12.80 2.17 3.57
CA GLU A 95 -13.98 1.74 4.29
C GLU A 95 -13.87 0.24 4.61
N ARG A 96 -14.37 -0.15 5.79
CA ARG A 96 -14.36 -1.57 6.21
C ARG A 96 -15.23 -2.39 5.26
N SER A 97 -14.81 -3.61 4.97
CA SER A 97 -15.49 -4.53 4.05
C SER A 97 -15.57 -4.03 2.60
N GLN A 98 -14.86 -2.95 2.25
CA GLN A 98 -14.77 -2.46 0.87
C GLN A 98 -13.40 -2.73 0.27
N ILE A 99 -13.42 -2.96 -1.04
CA ILE A 99 -12.21 -3.11 -1.85
C ILE A 99 -11.62 -1.72 -2.08
N PHE A 100 -10.30 -1.61 -1.98
CA PHE A 100 -9.56 -0.43 -2.40
C PHE A 100 -8.56 -0.79 -3.50
N SER A 101 -8.22 0.19 -4.32
CA SER A 101 -7.05 0.16 -5.19
C SER A 101 -6.13 1.31 -4.85
N MET A 102 -4.95 0.99 -4.32
CA MET A 102 -3.92 1.95 -3.96
C MET A 102 -2.82 1.95 -5.02
N HIS A 103 -2.43 3.14 -5.47
CA HIS A 103 -1.25 3.36 -6.27
C HIS A 103 -0.25 4.18 -5.46
N LEU A 104 0.90 3.58 -5.20
CA LEU A 104 2.01 4.20 -4.48
C LEU A 104 3.11 4.53 -5.49
N ILE A 105 3.26 5.81 -5.78
CA ILE A 105 4.26 6.30 -6.73
C ILE A 105 5.50 6.75 -5.96
N LEU A 106 6.57 5.98 -6.08
CA LEU A 106 7.86 6.27 -5.49
C LEU A 106 8.64 7.16 -6.47
N THR A 107 8.97 8.37 -6.04
CA THR A 107 9.80 9.33 -6.77
C THR A 107 11.11 9.58 -6.03
N VAL A 108 12.03 10.32 -6.63
CA VAL A 108 13.28 10.73 -5.97
C VAL A 108 13.07 11.60 -4.72
N ASN A 109 11.92 12.27 -4.60
CA ASN A 109 11.66 13.26 -3.54
C ASN A 109 10.56 12.86 -2.56
N ALA A 110 9.61 12.02 -2.98
CA ALA A 110 8.45 11.65 -2.18
C ALA A 110 7.83 10.30 -2.60
N ALA A 111 7.00 9.76 -1.71
CA ALA A 111 5.99 8.76 -2.02
C ALA A 111 4.64 9.48 -2.23
N VAL A 112 4.09 9.40 -3.45
CA VAL A 112 2.79 9.98 -3.81
C VAL A 112 1.73 8.89 -3.76
N ILE A 113 0.66 9.14 -3.01
CA ILE A 113 -0.33 8.14 -2.62
C ILE A 113 -1.67 8.47 -3.27
N PHE A 114 -2.16 7.53 -4.06
CA PHE A 114 -3.52 7.54 -4.59
C PHE A 114 -4.29 6.34 -4.07
N VAL A 115 -5.54 6.56 -3.69
CA VAL A 115 -6.47 5.49 -3.32
C VAL A 115 -7.75 5.71 -4.13
N ASN A 116 -8.23 4.67 -4.80
CA ASN A 116 -9.41 4.72 -5.67
C ASN A 116 -9.34 5.89 -6.66
N LYS A 117 -8.17 6.08 -7.29
CA LYS A 117 -7.85 7.15 -8.24
C LYS A 117 -7.84 8.59 -7.68
N LYS A 118 -8.08 8.76 -6.38
CA LYS A 118 -8.01 10.06 -5.70
C LYS A 118 -6.65 10.26 -5.06
N PHE A 119 -6.07 11.44 -5.26
CA PHE A 119 -4.87 11.86 -4.52
C PHE A 119 -5.19 11.95 -3.02
N ILE A 120 -4.37 11.32 -2.19
CA ILE A 120 -4.52 11.34 -0.74
C ILE A 120 -3.44 12.20 -0.11
N TYR A 121 -2.18 11.88 -0.41
CA TYR A 121 -1.05 12.57 0.19
C TYR A 121 0.27 12.36 -0.56
N SER A 122 1.23 13.24 -0.32
CA SER A 122 2.60 13.12 -0.81
C SER A 122 3.57 13.20 0.37
N PHE A 123 4.07 12.05 0.83
CA PHE A 123 5.02 11.97 1.92
C PHE A 123 6.44 12.25 1.39
N LYS A 124 7.05 13.36 1.83
CA LYS A 124 8.44 13.68 1.46
C LYS A 124 9.39 12.74 2.21
N TRP A 125 10.38 12.22 1.50
CA TRP A 125 11.44 11.45 2.15
C TRP A 125 12.19 12.33 3.14
N ARG A 126 12.48 11.77 4.33
CA ARG A 126 13.20 12.51 5.39
C ARG A 126 14.71 12.37 5.31
N ASP A 127 15.18 11.34 4.61
CA ASP A 127 16.59 11.17 4.27
C ASP A 127 16.85 11.59 2.82
N SER A 128 18.04 12.13 2.58
CA SER A 128 18.46 12.74 1.29
C SER A 128 18.73 11.71 0.20
N ALA A 129 18.98 10.45 0.56
CA ALA A 129 19.17 9.34 -0.37
C ALA A 129 18.05 8.31 -0.16
N VAL A 130 17.24 8.14 -1.19
CA VAL A 130 16.13 7.17 -1.18
C VAL A 130 16.66 5.84 -1.68
N LEU A 131 17.21 5.09 -0.74
CA LEU A 131 17.41 3.67 -0.93
C LEU A 131 16.15 3.00 -0.41
N ILE A 132 15.61 2.11 -1.22
CA ILE A 132 14.45 1.27 -0.91
C ILE A 132 14.86 -0.14 -1.32
N ASP A 133 14.37 -1.19 -0.65
CA ASP A 133 14.62 -2.59 -1.06
C ASP A 133 13.37 -3.49 -0.98
N ARG A 134 12.39 -3.08 -0.17
CA ARG A 134 11.28 -3.95 0.23
C ARG A 134 9.99 -3.18 0.45
N LEU A 135 8.89 -3.78 -0.01
CA LEU A 135 7.53 -3.46 0.40
C LEU A 135 7.12 -4.48 1.45
N SER A 136 6.51 -4.04 2.55
CA SER A 136 5.82 -4.95 3.49
C SER A 136 4.43 -4.43 3.84
N ILE A 137 3.48 -5.34 4.06
CA ILE A 137 2.09 -5.04 4.37
C ILE A 137 1.65 -5.94 5.51
N ALA A 138 1.02 -5.35 6.54
CA ALA A 138 0.58 -6.08 7.73
C ALA A 138 -0.71 -5.50 8.32
N GLY A 139 -1.37 -6.26 9.19
CA GLY A 139 -2.56 -5.85 9.94
C GLY A 139 -3.88 -6.29 9.32
N ASP A 140 -4.94 -5.52 9.55
CA ASP A 140 -6.32 -5.91 9.28
C ASP A 140 -6.76 -5.70 7.82
N VAL A 141 -5.99 -6.25 6.89
CA VAL A 141 -6.21 -6.19 5.44
C VAL A 141 -6.09 -7.58 4.84
N GLU A 142 -6.80 -7.82 3.76
CA GLU A 142 -6.60 -8.97 2.87
C GLU A 142 -6.19 -8.46 1.50
N LEU A 143 -5.20 -9.10 0.88
CA LEU A 143 -4.59 -8.63 -0.36
C LEU A 143 -5.05 -9.49 -1.53
N ASN A 144 -5.66 -8.85 -2.51
CA ASN A 144 -6.08 -9.49 -3.76
C ASN A 144 -4.94 -9.48 -4.76
N LEU A 145 -4.23 -8.35 -4.84
CA LEU A 145 -3.20 -8.12 -5.84
C LEU A 145 -2.14 -7.16 -5.30
N VAL A 146 -0.87 -7.52 -5.49
CA VAL A 146 0.25 -6.60 -5.35
C VAL A 146 1.09 -6.71 -6.61
N VAL A 147 1.18 -5.63 -7.37
CA VAL A 147 2.03 -5.55 -8.57
C VAL A 147 3.11 -4.50 -8.33
N PRO A 148 4.34 -4.94 -8.05
CA PRO A 148 5.50 -4.07 -8.16
C PRO A 148 5.66 -3.62 -9.62
N PHE A 149 5.80 -2.31 -9.83
CA PHE A 149 6.18 -1.71 -11.12
C PHE A 149 5.13 -1.80 -12.23
N THR A 150 3.95 -1.19 -12.00
CA THR A 150 2.96 -0.97 -13.06
C THR A 150 3.33 0.25 -13.92
N ARG A 151 2.76 0.33 -15.13
CA ARG A 151 2.73 1.59 -15.89
C ARG A 151 1.98 2.65 -15.06
N PHE A 152 2.38 3.91 -15.19
CA PHE A 152 1.67 5.01 -14.54
C PHE A 152 0.22 5.06 -15.04
N PRO A 153 -0.77 5.27 -14.14
CA PRO A 153 -2.16 5.42 -14.52
C PRO A 153 -2.41 6.68 -15.36
#